data_AF-A0A7G6AE53-F1
#
_entry.id   AF-A0A7G6AE53-F1
#
_cell.length_a   1.000
_cell.length_b   1.000
_cell.length_c   1.000
_cell.angle_alpha   90.00
_cell.angle_beta   90.00
_cell.angle_gamma   90.00
#
_symmetry.space_group_name_H-M   'P 1'
#
loop_
_entity.id
_entity.type
_entity.pdbx_description
1 polymer ?
#
loop_
_entity_poly.entity_id
_entity_poly.type
_entity_poly.pdbx_seq_one_letter_code
_entity_poly.pdbx_strand_id
1 'polypeptide(L)'
;MKFLEVEDLLAVKGFTPDMLERLRPYVVVLPERTPVNVNTASAEVLSAVIPNYSLSEANALLARRRNVPWDDIGKFQQEVGNRPLVADSASVHSDWFLVNSRIRLDRAALNALSLIKRQPGVIGGGVSVVWVRQN
;
A
#
# COMPACT_ATOMS: atom_id res chain seq x y z
N MET A 1 -6.19 -9.72 17.55
CA MET A 1 -7.20 -9.67 16.48
C MET A 1 -6.46 -9.73 15.16
N LYS A 2 -6.84 -10.64 14.25
CA LYS A 2 -6.24 -10.76 12.92
C LYS A 2 -7.22 -10.14 11.93
N PHE A 3 -6.77 -9.15 11.16
CA PHE A 3 -7.56 -8.57 10.08
C PHE A 3 -7.37 -9.41 8.81
N LEU A 4 -8.45 -9.70 8.12
CA LEU A 4 -8.53 -10.38 6.83
C LEU A 4 -8.99 -9.42 5.74
N GLU A 5 -9.76 -8.41 6.10
CA GLU A 5 -10.28 -7.39 5.20
C GLU A 5 -10.44 -6.04 5.90
N VAL A 6 -10.66 -4.98 5.12
CA VAL A 6 -10.72 -3.61 5.64
C VAL A 6 -11.95 -3.44 6.53
N GLU A 7 -13.04 -4.15 6.22
CA GLU A 7 -14.31 -4.19 6.96
C GLU A 7 -14.13 -4.61 8.42
N ASP A 8 -13.13 -5.43 8.72
CA ASP A 8 -12.85 -5.86 10.08
C ASP A 8 -12.50 -4.68 11.02
N LEU A 9 -12.14 -3.51 10.47
CA LEU A 9 -11.95 -2.28 11.24
C LEU A 9 -13.23 -1.85 11.98
N LEU A 10 -14.43 -2.23 11.51
CA LEU A 10 -15.69 -1.95 12.20
C LEU A 10 -15.82 -2.67 13.55
N ALA A 11 -15.02 -3.72 13.77
CA ALA A 11 -14.94 -4.39 15.07
C ALA A 11 -14.07 -3.62 16.09
N VAL A 12 -13.33 -2.59 15.65
CA VAL A 12 -12.52 -1.74 16.52
C VAL A 12 -13.41 -0.65 17.13
N LYS A 13 -13.41 -0.56 18.47
CA LYS A 13 -14.17 0.46 19.19
C LYS A 13 -13.85 1.87 18.67
N GLY A 14 -14.87 2.58 18.22
CA GLY A 14 -14.77 3.95 17.72
C GLY A 14 -14.72 4.07 16.19
N PHE A 15 -14.59 2.96 15.45
CA PHE A 15 -14.77 2.99 14.00
C PHE A 15 -16.26 3.00 13.63
N THR A 16 -16.59 3.81 12.64
CA THR A 16 -17.94 3.90 12.06
C THR A 16 -17.89 3.53 10.58
N PRO A 17 -19.02 3.13 9.96
CA PRO A 17 -19.09 2.91 8.52
C PRO A 17 -18.64 4.12 7.69
N ASP A 18 -18.99 5.35 8.10
CA ASP A 18 -18.54 6.58 7.41
C ASP A 18 -17.01 6.74 7.46
N MET A 19 -16.40 6.50 8.62
CA MET A 19 -14.94 6.52 8.75
C MET A 19 -14.29 5.45 7.88
N LEU A 20 -14.88 4.25 7.82
CA LEU A 20 -14.38 3.17 6.98
C LEU A 20 -14.39 3.56 5.51
N GLU A 21 -15.50 4.10 5.01
CA GLU A 21 -15.62 4.51 3.61
C GLU A 21 -14.62 5.63 3.25
N ARG A 22 -14.36 6.56 4.18
CA ARG A 22 -13.34 7.59 4.00
C ARG A 22 -11.91 7.05 4.02
N LEU A 23 -11.64 5.99 4.78
CA LEU A 23 -10.32 5.37 4.87
C LEU A 23 -10.04 4.37 3.75
N ARG A 24 -11.08 3.73 3.21
CA ARG A 24 -11.03 2.68 2.18
C ARG A 24 -10.03 2.95 1.05
N PRO A 25 -9.92 4.15 0.45
CA PRO A 25 -8.96 4.38 -0.63
C PRO A 25 -7.49 4.45 -0.19
N TYR A 26 -7.20 4.54 1.12
CA TYR A 26 -5.86 4.78 1.66
C TYR A 26 -5.28 3.60 2.44
N VAL A 27 -6.06 2.54 2.68
CA VAL A 27 -5.66 1.41 3.52
C VAL A 27 -5.82 0.07 2.81
N VAL A 28 -4.99 -0.88 3.19
CA VAL A 28 -5.06 -2.28 2.76
C VAL A 28 -4.68 -3.18 3.92
N VAL A 29 -5.27 -4.37 3.99
CA VAL A 29 -4.92 -5.39 4.98
C VAL A 29 -3.98 -6.41 4.34
N LEU A 30 -2.79 -6.54 4.92
CA LEU A 30 -1.77 -7.50 4.50
C LEU A 30 -1.53 -8.55 5.61
N PRO A 31 -1.16 -9.80 5.25
CA PRO A 31 -0.96 -10.88 6.22
C PRO A 31 0.16 -10.66 7.25
N GLU A 32 1.08 -9.74 6.98
CA GLU A 32 2.20 -9.38 7.85
C GLU A 32 2.40 -7.87 7.89
N ARG A 33 3.05 -7.38 8.95
CA ARG A 33 3.40 -5.96 9.05
C ARG A 33 4.31 -5.59 7.88
N THR A 34 3.85 -4.65 7.06
CA THR A 34 4.52 -4.28 5.81
C THR A 34 4.76 -2.76 5.81
N PRO A 35 5.99 -2.29 5.54
CA PRO A 35 6.27 -0.87 5.45
C PRO A 35 5.57 -0.25 4.22
N VAL A 36 5.19 1.02 4.31
CA VAL A 36 4.58 1.75 3.20
C VAL A 36 5.61 1.96 2.09
N ASN A 37 5.28 1.56 0.87
CA ASN A 37 6.10 1.86 -0.29
C ASN A 37 5.94 3.35 -0.69
N VAL A 38 6.93 4.17 -0.34
CA VAL A 38 6.94 5.62 -0.60
C VAL A 38 6.94 5.96 -2.09
N ASN A 39 7.30 5.00 -2.95
CA ASN A 39 7.23 5.19 -4.39
C ASN A 39 5.81 5.03 -4.98
N THR A 40 4.87 4.51 -4.20
CA THR A 40 3.49 4.24 -4.66
C THR A 40 2.41 4.88 -3.78
N ALA A 41 2.75 5.26 -2.55
CA ALA A 41 1.85 5.93 -1.62
C ALA A 41 1.25 7.23 -2.19
N SER A 42 0.01 7.53 -1.79
CA SER A 42 -0.67 8.80 -2.08
C SER A 42 -0.13 9.93 -1.19
N ALA A 43 -0.53 11.17 -1.46
CA ALA A 43 -0.13 12.31 -0.64
C ALA A 43 -0.63 12.19 0.80
N GLU A 44 -1.86 11.71 0.99
CA GLU A 44 -2.48 11.50 2.30
C GLU A 44 -1.72 10.46 3.11
N VAL A 45 -1.38 9.33 2.49
CA VAL A 45 -0.59 8.28 3.15
C VAL A 45 0.81 8.79 3.49
N LEU A 46 1.48 9.53 2.60
CA LEU A 46 2.78 10.14 2.90
C LEU A 46 2.69 11.14 4.06
N SER A 47 1.64 11.99 4.09
CA SER A 47 1.44 12.93 5.20
C SER A 47 1.17 12.23 6.54
N ALA A 48 0.59 11.03 6.51
CA ALA A 48 0.33 10.24 7.71
C ALA A 48 1.58 9.48 8.20
N VAL A 49 2.44 9.06 7.27
CA VAL A 49 3.67 8.30 7.58
C VAL A 49 4.82 9.20 8.02
N ILE A 50 4.94 10.39 7.41
CA ILE A 50 6.02 11.35 7.71
C ILE A 50 5.56 12.28 8.84
N PRO A 51 6.27 12.36 9.98
CA PRO A 51 5.86 13.21 11.09
C PRO A 51 5.80 14.70 10.69
N ASN A 52 4.72 15.38 11.08
CA ASN A 52 4.51 16.81 10.84
C ASN A 52 4.68 17.22 9.35
N TYR A 53 4.14 16.39 8.45
CA TYR A 53 4.23 16.61 7.00
C TYR A 53 2.86 17.04 6.46
N SER A 54 2.82 18.18 5.78
CA SER A 54 1.58 18.70 5.21
C SER A 54 1.21 17.99 3.91
N LEU A 55 -0.08 18.03 3.55
CA LEU A 55 -0.52 17.56 2.23
C LEU A 55 0.15 18.32 1.09
N SER A 56 0.48 19.60 1.26
CA SER A 56 1.17 20.38 0.22
C SER A 56 2.59 19.86 -0.02
N GLU A 57 3.34 19.58 1.05
CA GLU A 57 4.66 18.97 0.95
C GLU A 57 4.59 17.57 0.34
N ALA A 58 3.59 16.76 0.73
CA ALA A 58 3.39 15.43 0.16
C ALA A 58 3.08 15.47 -1.35
N ASN A 59 2.30 16.44 -1.80
CA ASN A 59 2.05 16.65 -3.23
C ASN A 59 3.32 17.06 -3.98
N ALA A 60 4.18 17.88 -3.38
CA ALA A 60 5.48 18.22 -3.97
C ALA A 60 6.39 16.99 -4.12
N LEU A 61 6.43 16.11 -3.11
CA LEU A 61 7.11 14.82 -3.21
C LEU A 61 6.56 13.95 -4.33
N LEU A 62 5.24 13.86 -4.48
CA LEU A 62 4.60 13.11 -5.55
C LEU A 62 5.01 13.62 -6.93
N ALA A 63 5.03 14.94 -7.11
CA ALA A 63 5.46 15.57 -8.37
C ALA A 63 6.93 15.25 -8.67
N ARG A 64 7.82 15.36 -7.68
CA ARG A 64 9.24 14.99 -7.79
C ARG A 64 9.42 13.51 -8.13
N ARG A 65 8.71 12.63 -7.43
CA ARG A 65 8.78 11.17 -7.59
C ARG A 65 8.45 10.71 -9.01
N ARG A 66 7.50 11.38 -9.69
CA ARG A 66 7.12 11.02 -11.07
C ARG A 66 8.28 11.07 -12.05
N ASN A 67 9.25 11.95 -11.80
CA ASN A 67 10.45 12.06 -12.63
C ASN A 67 11.54 11.10 -12.18
N VAL A 68 11.80 11.05 -10.87
CA VAL A 68 12.83 10.21 -10.27
C VAL A 68 12.26 9.53 -9.03
N PRO A 69 11.98 8.21 -9.05
CA PRO A 69 11.64 7.47 -7.84
C PRO A 69 12.87 7.30 -6.95
N TRP A 70 12.66 6.99 -5.67
CA TRP A 70 13.76 6.66 -4.77
C TRP A 70 14.12 5.18 -4.92
N ASP A 71 15.40 4.88 -5.10
CA ASP A 71 15.98 3.52 -5.14
C ASP A 71 16.48 3.06 -3.77
N ASP A 72 16.60 4.00 -2.82
CA ASP A 72 17.10 3.77 -1.47
C ASP A 72 16.26 4.55 -0.44
N ILE A 73 16.02 3.92 0.71
CA ILE A 73 15.24 4.54 1.79
C ILE A 73 15.99 5.68 2.47
N GLY A 74 17.33 5.62 2.51
CA GLY A 74 18.18 6.69 3.02
C GLY A 74 18.07 7.97 2.19
N LYS A 75 18.03 7.85 0.85
CA LYS A 75 17.77 9.00 -0.04
C LYS A 75 16.40 9.63 0.21
N PHE A 76 15.37 8.82 0.45
CA PHE A 76 14.06 9.34 0.84
C PHE A 76 14.11 10.05 2.21
N GLN A 77 14.79 9.47 3.20
CA GLN A 77 14.97 10.08 4.53
C GLN A 77 15.72 11.42 4.46
N GLN A 78 16.71 11.56 3.58
CA GLN A 78 17.40 12.82 3.33
C GLN A 78 16.48 13.89 2.74
N GLU A 79 15.60 13.50 1.81
CA GLU A 79 14.65 14.43 1.16
C GLU A 79 13.60 14.98 2.16
N VAL A 80 13.12 14.15 3.09
CA VAL A 80 12.17 14.59 4.13
C VAL A 80 12.84 15.33 5.30
N GLY A 81 14.17 15.38 5.32
CA GLY A 81 14.98 16.14 6.27
C GLY A 81 14.91 15.64 7.71
N ASN A 82 14.86 16.57 8.66
CA ASN A 82 14.87 16.31 10.12
C ASN A 82 13.55 15.71 10.66
N ARG A 83 12.81 14.98 9.82
CA ARG A 83 11.59 14.27 10.18
C ARG A 83 11.90 12.77 10.18
N PRO A 84 12.42 12.22 11.30
CA PRO A 84 12.79 10.82 11.36
C PRO A 84 11.55 9.95 11.17
N LEU A 85 11.58 9.08 10.17
CA LEU A 85 10.51 8.12 9.97
C LEU A 85 10.48 7.14 11.14
N VAL A 86 9.29 6.66 11.49
CA VAL A 86 9.16 5.57 12.46
C VAL A 86 9.85 4.33 11.88
N ALA A 87 10.61 3.60 12.71
CA ALA A 87 11.29 2.38 12.28
C ALA A 87 10.30 1.40 11.62
N ASP A 88 10.70 0.85 10.47
CA ASP A 88 9.92 -0.08 9.64
C ASP A 88 8.55 0.46 9.18
N SER A 89 8.36 1.79 9.14
CA SER A 89 7.12 2.40 8.63
C SER A 89 7.13 2.62 7.11
N ALA A 90 8.32 2.71 6.50
CA ALA A 90 8.49 3.11 5.11
C ALA A 90 9.56 2.27 4.41
N SER A 91 9.36 2.04 3.11
CA SER A 91 10.28 1.33 2.22
C SER A 91 10.16 1.92 0.82
N VAL A 92 11.16 1.65 -0.04
CA VAL A 92 11.11 1.95 -1.48
C VAL A 92 10.69 0.73 -2.31
N HIS A 93 10.51 -0.43 -1.66
CA HIS A 93 10.17 -1.72 -2.27
C HIS A 93 8.81 -2.24 -1.77
N SER A 94 8.17 -3.11 -2.56
CA SER A 94 7.00 -3.89 -2.14
C SER A 94 7.14 -5.34 -2.61
N ASP A 95 6.80 -6.28 -1.74
CA ASP A 95 6.61 -7.69 -2.08
C ASP A 95 5.13 -8.05 -2.27
N TRP A 96 4.22 -7.12 -2.01
CA TRP A 96 2.77 -7.34 -2.06
C TRP A 96 2.15 -6.59 -3.24
N PHE A 97 1.29 -7.29 -3.99
CA PHE A 97 0.60 -6.73 -5.14
C PHE A 97 -0.84 -7.23 -5.20
N LEU A 98 -1.74 -6.33 -5.60
CA LEU A 98 -3.12 -6.68 -5.95
C LEU A 98 -3.23 -6.81 -7.47
N VAL A 99 -3.77 -7.93 -7.94
CA VAL A 99 -4.01 -8.21 -9.36
C VAL A 99 -5.51 -8.17 -9.64
N ASN A 100 -5.93 -7.16 -10.41
CA ASN A 100 -7.29 -7.06 -10.91
C ASN A 100 -7.41 -7.88 -12.20
N SER A 101 -8.14 -8.99 -12.14
CA SER A 101 -8.36 -9.91 -13.26
C SER A 101 -9.75 -9.70 -13.85
N ARG A 102 -9.82 -9.62 -15.19
CA ARG A 102 -11.08 -9.60 -15.93
C ARG A 102 -11.06 -10.72 -16.95
N ILE A 103 -11.92 -11.71 -16.76
CA ILE A 103 -12.02 -12.89 -17.62
C ILE A 103 -13.33 -12.79 -18.39
N ARG A 104 -13.30 -13.00 -19.70
CA ARG A 104 -14.48 -13.05 -20.56
C ARG A 104 -14.48 -14.34 -21.36
N LEU A 105 -15.61 -15.04 -21.37
CA LEU A 105 -15.86 -16.22 -22.19
C LEU A 105 -17.29 -16.15 -22.70
N ASP A 106 -17.45 -15.97 -24.02
CA ASP A 106 -18.74 -15.71 -24.67
C ASP A 106 -19.54 -14.59 -23.97
N ARG A 107 -20.66 -14.94 -23.33
CA ARG A 107 -21.54 -14.03 -22.59
C ARG A 107 -21.20 -13.93 -21.10
N ALA A 108 -20.28 -14.76 -20.60
CA ALA A 108 -19.85 -14.73 -19.20
C ALA A 108 -18.69 -13.75 -19.01
N ALA A 109 -18.75 -12.97 -17.93
CA ALA A 109 -17.67 -12.14 -17.47
C ALA A 109 -17.46 -12.37 -15.98
N LEU A 110 -16.20 -12.51 -15.57
CA LEU A 110 -15.79 -12.61 -14.17
C LEU A 110 -14.76 -11.51 -13.89
N ASN A 111 -15.00 -10.73 -12.85
CA ASN A 111 -13.96 -9.88 -12.26
C ASN A 111 -13.48 -10.54 -10.97
N ALA A 112 -12.17 -10.63 -10.81
CA ALA A 112 -11.56 -11.16 -9.60
C ALA A 112 -10.42 -10.26 -9.15
N LEU A 113 -10.23 -10.16 -7.85
CA LEU A 113 -9.09 -9.50 -7.21
C LEU A 113 -8.25 -10.57 -6.53
N SER A 114 -6.94 -10.54 -6.75
CA SER A 114 -6.01 -11.49 -6.13
C SER A 114 -4.92 -10.74 -5.38
N LEU A 115 -4.64 -11.13 -4.13
CA LEU A 115 -3.42 -10.69 -3.44
C LEU A 115 -2.32 -11.70 -3.73
N ILE A 116 -1.19 -11.20 -4.22
CA ILE A 116 -0.01 -12.00 -4.48
C ILE A 116 1.18 -11.49 -3.65
N LYS A 117 2.06 -12.43 -3.29
CA LYS A 117 3.34 -12.14 -2.63
C LYS A 117 4.48 -12.54 -3.55
N ARG A 118 5.43 -11.62 -3.76
CA ARG A 118 6.73 -11.92 -4.36
C ARG A 118 7.56 -12.69 -3.36
N GLN A 119 8.13 -13.81 -3.80
CA GLN A 119 9.09 -14.57 -3.02
C GLN A 119 10.51 -14.24 -3.51
N PRO A 120 11.45 -13.92 -2.60
CA PRO A 120 12.85 -13.82 -2.97
C PRO A 120 13.32 -15.17 -3.51
N GLY A 121 13.99 -15.16 -4.67
CA GLY A 121 14.49 -16.36 -5.32
C GLY A 121 15.78 -16.07 -6.09
N VAL A 122 16.66 -17.08 -6.17
CA VAL A 122 18.03 -16.96 -6.70
C VAL A 122 18.03 -16.66 -8.21
N ILE A 123 17.01 -17.10 -8.96
CA ILE A 123 16.79 -16.76 -10.37
C ILE A 123 15.29 -16.57 -10.60
N GLY A 124 14.88 -15.39 -11.07
CA GLY A 124 13.50 -15.10 -11.53
C GLY A 124 12.48 -14.71 -10.46
N GLY A 125 12.69 -15.07 -9.19
CA GLY A 125 11.73 -14.81 -8.10
C GLY A 125 10.41 -15.57 -8.26
N GLY A 126 9.92 -16.18 -7.18
CA GLY A 126 8.62 -16.85 -7.19
C GLY A 126 7.48 -15.85 -6.98
N VAL A 127 6.27 -16.19 -7.42
CA VAL A 127 5.04 -15.48 -7.02
C VAL A 127 4.10 -16.49 -6.40
N SER A 128 3.61 -16.19 -5.19
CA SER A 128 2.56 -16.98 -4.56
C SER A 128 1.25 -16.20 -4.53
N VAL A 129 0.15 -16.87 -4.84
CA VAL A 129 -1.20 -16.33 -4.67
C VAL A 129 -1.61 -16.58 -3.22
N VAL A 130 -1.96 -15.51 -2.50
CA VAL A 130 -2.38 -15.59 -1.10
C VAL A 130 -3.88 -15.79 -0.99
N TRP A 131 -4.66 -15.05 -1.79
CA TRP A 131 -6.09 -15.25 -1.93
C TRP A 131 -6.58 -14.73 -3.28
N VAL A 132 -7.76 -15.20 -3.68
CA VAL A 132 -8.55 -14.70 -4.82
C VAL A 132 -9.97 -14.42 -4.33
N ARG A 133 -10.51 -13.24 -4.64
CA ARG A 133 -11.88 -12.82 -4.35
C ARG A 133 -12.59 -12.51 -5.66
N GLN A 134 -13.85 -12.93 -5.78
CA GLN A 134 -14.70 -12.58 -6.91
C GLN A 134 -15.51 -11.34 -6.52
N ASN A 135 -15.52 -10.33 -7.39
CA ASN A 135 -16.29 -9.10 -7.19
C ASN A 135 -17.68 -9.23 -7.80
#